data_AF-A0A2V5MZW3-F1
#
_entry.id   AF-A0A2V5MZW3-F1
#
_cell.length_a   1.000
_cell.length_b   1.000
_cell.length_c   1.000
_cell.angle_alpha   90.00
_cell.angle_beta   90.00
_cell.angle_gamma   90.00
#
_symmetry.space_group_name_H-M   'P 1'
#
loop_
_entity.id
_entity.type
_entity.pdbx_description
1 polymer ?
#
loop_
_entity_poly.entity_id
_entity_poly.type
_entity_poly.pdbx_seq_one_letter_code
_entity_poly.pdbx_strand_id
1 'polypeptide(L)'
;MRELLKNLREAELLRPSLPAAGQGSALVLPVFACLAFVFPTAGQENKFVSEGTAPISFSRNIAPILQKKCVTCHGPEKAKGKFQLHTFELLLKGGESKEPTVVAGKPDQSKLYQLITAKDEEDRMPQKDDPLPAKQ
;
A
#
# COMPACT_ATOMS: atom_id res chain seq x y z
N MET A 1 34.65 -11.89 -27.79
CA MET A 1 33.31 -11.29 -27.96
C MET A 1 32.45 -11.96 -29.03
N ARG A 2 33.02 -12.65 -30.03
CA ARG A 2 32.27 -13.31 -31.12
C ARG A 2 31.62 -14.65 -30.71
N GLU A 3 32.18 -15.32 -29.70
CA GLU A 3 31.73 -16.66 -29.28
C GLU A 3 30.61 -16.67 -28.23
N LEU A 4 30.47 -15.59 -27.44
CA LEU A 4 29.35 -15.46 -26.50
C LEU A 4 28.00 -15.15 -27.18
N LEU A 5 28.03 -14.63 -28.42
CA LEU A 5 26.81 -14.38 -29.21
C LEU A 5 26.23 -15.64 -29.84
N LYS A 6 27.02 -16.72 -30.00
CA LYS A 6 26.51 -17.99 -30.55
C LYS A 6 25.61 -18.73 -29.55
N ASN A 7 25.88 -18.61 -28.24
CA ASN A 7 25.09 -19.27 -27.19
C ASN A 7 23.73 -18.60 -26.90
N LEU A 8 23.49 -17.38 -27.38
CA LEU A 8 22.19 -16.69 -27.18
C LEU A 8 21.14 -17.05 -28.24
N ARG A 9 21.50 -17.78 -29.31
CA ARG A 9 20.54 -18.22 -30.34
C ARG A 9 19.85 -19.56 -30.05
N GLU A 10 20.30 -20.32 -29.06
CA GLU A 10 19.74 -21.65 -28.77
C GLU A 10 18.64 -21.66 -27.70
N ALA A 11 18.47 -20.55 -26.97
CA ALA A 11 17.47 -20.46 -25.89
C ALA A 11 16.04 -20.09 -26.37
N GLU A 12 15.82 -19.87 -27.67
CA GLU A 12 14.53 -19.42 -28.23
C GLU A 12 13.63 -20.58 -28.74
N LEU A 13 14.04 -21.85 -28.56
CA LEU A 13 13.39 -23.02 -29.17
C LEU A 13 12.46 -23.85 -28.25
N LEU A 14 12.16 -23.41 -27.03
CA LEU A 14 11.09 -24.01 -26.22
C LEU A 14 9.95 -23.01 -25.96
N ARG A 15 9.24 -22.65 -27.03
CA ARG A 15 7.87 -22.13 -26.94
C ARG A 15 6.90 -23.27 -27.24
N PRO A 16 6.23 -23.86 -26.24
CA PRO A 16 5.15 -24.81 -26.50
C PRO A 16 3.97 -24.11 -27.19
N SER A 17 3.51 -24.72 -28.26
CA SER A 17 2.37 -24.35 -29.10
C SER A 17 1.02 -24.66 -28.41
N LEU A 18 0.16 -23.65 -28.27
CA LEU A 18 -1.31 -23.79 -28.28
C LEU A 18 -1.76 -24.27 -29.69
N PRO A 19 -2.94 -24.88 -29.96
CA PRO A 19 -4.24 -24.73 -29.28
C PRO A 19 -5.02 -26.08 -29.11
N ALA A 20 -6.23 -26.13 -28.54
CA ALA A 20 -7.48 -26.09 -29.32
C ALA A 20 -8.72 -25.95 -28.43
N ALA A 21 -9.64 -25.08 -28.86
CA ALA A 21 -10.96 -24.87 -28.31
C ALA A 21 -11.87 -26.10 -28.52
N GLY A 22 -12.42 -26.65 -27.43
CA GLY A 22 -13.49 -27.64 -27.47
C GLY A 22 -14.85 -26.95 -27.38
N GLN A 23 -15.58 -26.91 -28.50
CA GLN A 23 -17.00 -26.57 -28.53
C GLN A 23 -17.79 -27.87 -28.32
N GLY A 24 -18.46 -27.99 -27.17
CA GLY A 24 -19.37 -29.09 -26.86
C GLY A 24 -20.75 -28.54 -26.53
N SER A 25 -21.61 -28.45 -27.55
CA SER A 25 -23.06 -28.28 -27.38
C SER A 25 -23.69 -29.64 -27.10
N ALA A 26 -24.32 -29.80 -25.94
CA ALA A 26 -25.25 -30.89 -25.69
C ALA A 26 -26.44 -30.36 -24.88
N LEU A 27 -27.56 -30.22 -25.59
CA LEU A 27 -28.90 -30.05 -25.05
C LEU A 27 -29.30 -31.29 -24.25
N VAL A 28 -29.58 -31.12 -22.96
CA VAL A 28 -30.49 -32.00 -22.20
C VAL A 28 -31.15 -31.20 -21.08
N LEU A 29 -32.40 -30.79 -21.33
CA LEU A 29 -33.43 -30.54 -20.33
C LEU A 29 -34.03 -31.91 -19.93
N PRO A 30 -34.72 -32.12 -18.78
CA PRO A 30 -35.20 -31.15 -17.77
C PRO A 30 -35.16 -31.65 -16.28
N VAL A 31 -35.73 -30.82 -15.38
CA VAL A 31 -36.29 -31.14 -14.04
C VAL A 31 -35.36 -31.71 -12.95
N PHE A 32 -34.85 -30.84 -12.09
CA PHE A 32 -34.73 -31.08 -10.63
C PHE A 32 -34.98 -29.72 -9.96
N ALA A 33 -36.22 -29.43 -9.57
CA ALA A 33 -36.73 -29.68 -8.22
C ALA A 33 -36.10 -28.71 -7.19
N CYS A 34 -36.94 -27.77 -6.76
CA CYS A 34 -36.81 -26.91 -5.59
C CYS A 34 -35.92 -27.49 -4.48
N LEU A 35 -34.75 -26.89 -4.27
CA LEU A 35 -34.13 -26.84 -2.95
C LEU A 35 -33.87 -25.37 -2.63
N ALA A 36 -34.57 -24.92 -1.60
CA ALA A 36 -34.62 -23.56 -1.10
C ALA A 36 -33.20 -22.98 -0.95
N PHE A 37 -32.87 -22.01 -1.80
CA PHE A 37 -31.78 -21.08 -1.52
C PHE A 37 -32.28 -20.15 -0.42
N VAL A 38 -32.18 -20.61 0.82
CA VAL A 38 -32.25 -19.76 2.00
C VAL A 38 -31.03 -18.84 1.91
N PHE A 39 -31.20 -17.67 1.28
CA PHE A 39 -30.26 -16.58 1.39
C PHE A 39 -30.32 -16.08 2.84
N PRO A 40 -29.27 -16.27 3.66
CA PRO A 40 -29.21 -15.64 4.96
C PRO A 40 -29.10 -14.14 4.72
N THR A 41 -30.15 -13.41 5.08
CA THR A 41 -30.07 -11.96 5.27
C THR A 41 -29.53 -11.67 6.66
N ALA A 42 -29.00 -10.46 6.84
CA ALA A 42 -28.57 -9.85 8.09
C ALA A 42 -27.11 -10.09 8.51
N GLY A 43 -26.22 -9.39 7.81
CA GLY A 43 -24.92 -8.95 8.32
C GLY A 43 -24.62 -7.53 7.84
N GLN A 44 -25.55 -6.58 8.04
CA GLN A 44 -25.22 -5.16 7.89
C GLN A 44 -24.47 -4.71 9.15
N GLU A 45 -23.16 -4.89 9.11
CA GLU A 45 -22.23 -4.21 10.00
C GLU A 45 -22.39 -2.69 9.83
N ASN A 46 -22.71 -2.06 10.96
CA ASN A 46 -23.08 -0.67 11.10
C ASN A 46 -21.98 0.24 10.51
N LYS A 47 -22.20 0.77 9.29
CA LYS A 47 -21.37 1.84 8.72
C LYS A 47 -21.74 3.13 9.44
N PHE A 48 -21.00 3.43 10.51
CA PHE A 48 -21.01 4.75 11.12
C PHE A 48 -20.41 5.73 10.12
N VAL A 49 -21.25 6.33 9.27
CA VAL A 49 -20.85 7.45 8.43
C VAL A 49 -21.03 8.71 9.28
N SER A 50 -19.92 9.22 9.81
CA SER A 50 -19.88 10.53 10.44
C SER A 50 -20.04 11.60 9.37
N GLU A 51 -21.14 12.34 9.44
CA GLU A 51 -21.39 13.51 8.59
C GLU A 51 -20.49 14.66 9.07
N GLY A 52 -19.53 15.04 8.23
CA GLY A 52 -18.67 16.21 8.45
C GLY A 52 -17.39 16.24 7.62
N THR A 53 -16.82 15.10 7.24
CA THR A 53 -15.72 15.02 6.27
C THR A 53 -15.66 13.59 5.75
N ALA A 54 -15.49 13.39 4.44
CA ALA A 54 -15.30 12.05 3.89
C ALA A 54 -14.19 11.30 4.65
N PRO A 55 -14.32 9.98 4.86
CA PRO A 55 -13.33 9.22 5.62
C PRO A 55 -11.94 9.38 5.00
N ILE A 56 -10.95 9.67 5.86
CA ILE A 56 -9.55 9.84 5.46
C ILE A 56 -9.04 8.50 4.93
N SER A 57 -8.59 8.51 3.67
CA SER A 57 -7.98 7.34 3.03
C SER A 57 -6.48 7.51 3.02
N PHE A 58 -5.75 6.49 3.47
CA PHE A 58 -4.29 6.51 3.41
C PHE A 58 -3.79 6.79 1.99
N SER A 59 -4.28 6.02 1.00
CA SER A 59 -3.80 6.12 -0.38
C SER A 59 -4.13 7.46 -1.06
N ARG A 60 -5.28 8.07 -0.73
CA ARG A 60 -5.70 9.34 -1.37
C ARG A 60 -5.23 10.58 -0.63
N ASN A 61 -5.17 10.54 0.70
CA ASN A 61 -4.95 11.70 1.54
C ASN A 61 -3.53 11.74 2.13
N ILE A 62 -2.97 10.60 2.56
CA ILE A 62 -1.73 10.55 3.35
C ILE A 62 -0.52 10.20 2.48
N ALA A 63 -0.61 9.15 1.66
CA ALA A 63 0.48 8.68 0.81
C ALA A 63 1.06 9.79 -0.10
N PRO A 64 0.25 10.65 -0.76
CA PRO A 64 0.79 11.73 -1.58
C PRO A 64 1.61 12.75 -0.78
N ILE A 65 1.24 13.02 0.48
CA ILE A 65 1.97 13.94 1.36
C ILE A 65 3.34 13.33 1.70
N LEU A 66 3.35 12.07 2.14
CA LEU A 66 4.58 11.35 2.48
C LEU A 66 5.53 11.25 1.28
N GLN A 67 4.99 10.94 0.09
CA GLN A 67 5.77 10.86 -1.15
C GLN A 67 6.43 12.20 -1.49
N LYS A 68 5.70 13.31 -1.36
CA LYS A 68 6.17 14.64 -1.76
C LYS A 68 7.15 15.26 -0.76
N LYS A 69 6.91 15.09 0.54
CA LYS A 69 7.61 15.83 1.60
C LYS A 69 8.62 14.98 2.39
N CYS A 70 8.47 13.66 2.40
CA CYS A 70 9.22 12.81 3.33
C CYS A 70 10.15 11.81 2.62
N VAL A 71 9.72 11.21 1.50
CA VAL A 71 10.48 10.15 0.80
C VAL A 71 11.85 10.62 0.28
N THR A 72 12.04 11.90 -0.04
CA THR A 72 13.34 12.41 -0.48
C THR A 72 14.47 12.22 0.54
N CYS A 73 14.15 12.23 1.84
CA CYS A 73 15.13 12.04 2.92
C CYS A 73 15.00 10.71 3.69
N HIS A 74 13.83 10.07 3.62
CA HIS A 74 13.48 8.81 4.31
C HIS A 74 12.94 7.76 3.32
N GLY A 75 13.54 7.71 2.14
CA GLY A 75 13.18 6.82 1.04
C GLY A 75 14.28 5.80 0.73
N PRO A 76 14.22 5.15 -0.44
CA PRO A 76 15.21 4.15 -0.82
C PRO A 76 16.59 4.75 -1.10
N GLU A 77 16.66 6.01 -1.55
CA GLU A 77 17.92 6.67 -1.85
C GLU A 77 18.63 7.21 -0.60
N LYS A 78 17.86 7.59 0.43
CA LYS A 78 18.35 8.20 1.66
C LYS A 78 17.50 7.74 2.83
N ALA A 79 18.16 7.26 3.88
CA ALA A 79 17.53 6.80 5.12
C ALA A 79 18.06 7.61 6.31
N LYS A 80 17.72 8.91 6.37
CA LYS A 80 18.13 9.75 7.51
C LYS A 80 17.58 9.18 8.82
N GLY A 81 18.40 9.22 9.88
CA GLY A 81 18.04 8.62 11.18
C GLY A 81 17.81 7.10 11.11
N LYS A 82 18.39 6.43 10.11
CA LYS A 82 18.14 5.03 9.74
C LYS A 82 16.65 4.69 9.56
N PHE A 83 15.83 5.70 9.23
CA PHE A 83 14.40 5.56 9.05
C PHE A 83 14.03 5.62 7.57
N GLN A 84 13.19 4.67 7.14
CA GLN A 84 12.64 4.59 5.79
C GLN A 84 11.13 4.43 5.87
N LEU A 85 10.38 5.18 5.06
CA LEU A 85 8.91 5.19 5.09
C LEU A 85 8.25 4.89 3.74
N HIS A 86 9.05 4.58 2.72
CA HIS A 86 8.56 4.33 1.36
C HIS A 86 7.79 3.01 1.20
N THR A 87 7.90 2.10 2.18
CA THR A 87 7.00 0.95 2.32
C THR A 87 6.39 0.93 3.72
N PHE A 88 5.22 0.29 3.85
CA PHE A 88 4.54 0.16 5.12
C PHE A 88 5.36 -0.60 6.17
N GLU A 89 6.03 -1.69 5.75
CA GLU A 89 6.89 -2.49 6.62
C GLU A 89 8.05 -1.66 7.20
N LEU A 90 8.72 -0.89 6.35
CA LEU A 90 9.84 -0.05 6.78
C LEU A 90 9.38 1.10 7.68
N LEU A 91 8.22 1.68 7.39
CA LEU A 91 7.63 2.74 8.22
C LEU A 91 7.39 2.23 9.65
N LEU A 92 6.89 1.01 9.81
CA LEU A 92 6.63 0.41 11.13
C LEU A 92 7.91 -0.05 11.84
N LYS A 93 8.95 -0.41 11.09
CA LYS A 93 10.25 -0.83 11.67
C LYS A 93 10.90 0.28 12.50
N GLY A 94 10.63 1.55 12.16
CA GLY A 94 11.21 2.71 12.84
C GLY A 94 12.67 2.95 12.51
N GLY A 95 13.25 3.94 13.18
CA GLY A 95 14.63 4.40 12.98
C GLY A 95 15.50 4.24 14.24
N GLU A 96 16.47 5.13 14.38
CA GLU A 96 17.43 5.13 15.50
C GLU A 96 16.80 5.37 16.88
N SER A 97 15.62 5.99 16.94
CA SER A 97 14.94 6.30 18.21
C SER A 97 14.49 5.05 18.98
N LYS A 98 14.34 3.90 18.31
CA LYS A 98 13.75 2.65 18.87
C LYS A 98 12.32 2.83 19.43
N GLU A 99 11.70 3.97 19.16
CA GLU A 99 10.33 4.30 19.54
C GLU A 99 9.38 3.87 18.42
N PRO A 100 8.10 3.55 18.74
CA PRO A 100 7.12 3.25 17.72
C PRO A 100 6.86 4.46 16.82
N THR A 101 7.05 4.29 15.51
CA THR A 101 6.82 5.36 14.53
C THR A 101 5.37 5.82 14.55
N VAL A 102 4.44 4.86 14.55
CA VAL A 102 2.99 5.07 14.52
C VAL A 102 2.32 4.11 15.50
N VAL A 103 1.48 4.65 16.39
CA VAL A 103 0.63 3.90 17.31
C VAL A 103 -0.83 4.21 16.97
N ALA A 104 -1.58 3.18 16.57
CA ALA A 104 -2.96 3.32 16.15
C ALA A 104 -3.83 3.97 17.24
N GLY A 105 -4.53 5.04 16.88
CA GLY A 105 -5.41 5.80 17.79
C GLY A 105 -4.69 6.64 18.85
N LYS A 106 -3.35 6.66 18.88
CA LYS A 106 -2.54 7.40 19.87
C LYS A 106 -1.48 8.26 19.19
N PRO A 107 -1.86 9.41 18.60
CA PRO A 107 -0.92 10.29 17.90
C PRO A 107 0.21 10.76 18.82
N ASP A 108 -0.09 11.09 20.08
CA ASP A 108 0.92 11.56 21.05
C ASP A 108 1.97 10.50 21.42
N GLN A 109 1.68 9.22 21.18
CA GLN A 109 2.62 8.10 21.37
C GLN A 109 3.34 7.71 20.07
N SER A 110 3.03 8.39 18.96
CA SER A 110 3.61 8.14 17.64
C SER A 110 4.76 9.10 17.41
N LYS A 111 5.99 8.58 17.26
CA LYS A 111 7.17 9.43 17.04
C LYS A 111 7.04 10.31 15.78
N LEU A 112 6.39 9.79 14.74
CA LEU A 112 6.15 10.54 13.51
C LEU A 112 5.35 11.82 13.79
N TYR A 113 4.29 11.73 14.59
CA TYR A 113 3.43 12.87 14.91
C TYR A 113 4.16 13.90 15.78
N GLN A 114 4.92 13.45 16.78
CA GLN A 114 5.72 14.33 17.64
C GLN A 114 6.73 15.14 16.83
N LEU A 115 7.41 14.54 15.85
CA LEU A 115 8.39 15.24 15.02
C LEU A 115 7.72 16.21 14.03
N ILE A 116 6.55 15.88 13.49
CA ILE A 116 5.82 16.79 12.58
C ILE A 116 5.29 18.02 13.33
N THR A 117 4.88 17.85 14.59
CA THR A 117 4.26 18.90 15.42
C THR A 117 5.23 19.56 16.39
N ALA A 118 6.52 19.19 16.34
CA ALA A 118 7.55 19.78 17.19
C ALA A 118 7.63 21.30 16.98
N LYS A 119 7.81 22.03 18.08
CA LYS A 119 7.96 23.50 18.05
C LYS A 119 9.37 23.95 17.72
N ASP A 120 10.35 23.12 18.07
CA ASP A 120 11.76 23.35 17.76
C ASP A 120 12.05 22.99 16.30
N GLU A 121 12.68 23.88 15.56
CA GLU A 121 13.01 23.68 14.15
C GLU A 121 14.08 22.59 13.94
N GLU A 122 14.95 22.36 14.93
CA GLU A 122 15.99 21.33 14.82
C GLU A 122 15.39 19.92 14.84
N ASP A 123 14.33 19.72 15.63
CA ASP A 123 13.61 18.45 15.76
C ASP A 123 12.44 18.33 14.79
N ARG A 124 11.89 19.46 14.30
CA ARG A 124 10.71 19.47 13.45
C ARG A 124 11.00 18.88 12.08
N MET A 125 10.10 18.00 11.65
CA MET A 125 10.07 17.48 10.29
C MET A 125 9.00 18.20 9.47
N PRO A 126 9.29 18.58 8.21
CA PRO A 126 10.57 18.42 7.51
C PRO A 126 11.63 19.46 7.93
N GLN A 127 12.91 19.04 8.07
CA GLN A 127 14.03 19.93 8.47
C GLN A 127 14.52 20.91 7.38
N LYS A 128 14.22 20.63 6.10
CA LYS A 128 14.74 21.40 4.96
C LYS A 128 13.63 22.00 4.10
N ASP A 129 12.42 22.05 4.64
CA ASP A 129 11.22 22.49 3.94
C ASP A 129 10.28 23.16 4.96
N ASP A 130 9.29 23.88 4.45
CA ASP A 130 8.26 24.50 5.28
C ASP A 130 7.46 23.43 6.04
N PRO A 131 6.91 23.78 7.23
CA PRO A 131 5.98 22.90 7.94
C PRO A 131 4.80 22.52 7.05
N LEU A 132 4.20 21.37 7.36
CA LEU A 132 2.94 21.00 6.72
C LEU A 132 1.89 22.08 7.02
N PRO A 133 1.07 22.48 6.01
CA PRO A 133 -0.05 23.38 6.24
C PRO A 133 -0.96 22.82 7.34
N ALA A 134 -1.50 23.66 8.23
CA ALA A 134 -2.29 23.20 9.38
C ALA A 134 -3.53 22.34 9.06
N LYS A 135 -3.98 22.34 7.80
CA LYS A 135 -5.08 21.49 7.32
C LYS A 135 -4.64 20.03 7.03
N GLN A 136 -3.34 19.79 6.88
CA GLN A 136 -2.71 18.51 6.54
C GLN A 136 -2.05 17.90 7.78
#